data_AF-A0A3C1SGA4-F1
#
_entry.id   AF-A0A3C1SGA4-F1
#
_cell.length_a   1.000
_cell.length_b   1.000
_cell.length_c   1.000
_cell.angle_alpha   90.00
_cell.angle_beta   90.00
_cell.angle_gamma   90.00
#
_symmetry.space_group_name_H-M   'P 1'
#
loop_
_entity.id
_entity.type
_entity.pdbx_description
1 polymer ?
#
loop_
_entity_poly.entity_id
_entity_poly.type
_entity_poly.pdbx_seq_one_letter_code
_entity_poly.pdbx_strand_id
1 'polypeptide(L)'
;MEISEKDDIVGVAFLCDMHGRLIRFLRDDMGLSEKLRPGQPFIMAFDTESISKAFKFLSEVKANGTAFDWELCVMKGHACEVLHFAGYAMPDSMFIVGSKTRSGVIQFCEELMIINNEQANSVRALMKEQISASHGQNEVEKKYYEELTRLNNDLEIIQRQLEKKNLELENAYAALQLAQEKLVQSEKMAS
;
A
#
# COMPACT_ATOMS: atom_id res chain seq x y z
N MET A 1 -2.27 -32.02 5.54
CA MET A 1 -3.52 -31.40 6.03
C MET A 1 -3.11 -30.00 6.44
N GLU A 2 -2.97 -29.11 5.44
CA GLU A 2 -2.57 -27.73 5.69
C GLU A 2 -3.82 -26.96 6.11
N ILE A 3 -3.85 -26.61 7.39
CA ILE A 3 -4.81 -25.66 7.91
C ILE A 3 -4.34 -24.32 7.37
N SER A 4 -5.02 -23.84 6.33
CA SER A 4 -4.86 -22.48 5.82
C SER A 4 -5.21 -21.53 6.96
N GLU A 5 -4.20 -20.95 7.61
CA GLU A 5 -4.34 -19.73 8.39
C GLU A 5 -4.85 -18.67 7.42
N LYS A 6 -6.19 -18.50 7.37
CA LYS A 6 -6.76 -17.25 6.89
C LYS A 6 -6.29 -16.22 7.89
N ASP A 7 -5.37 -15.34 7.48
CA ASP A 7 -5.15 -14.09 8.19
C ASP A 7 -6.53 -13.46 8.40
N ASP A 8 -7.00 -13.39 9.65
CA ASP A 8 -8.25 -12.72 9.99
C ASP A 8 -8.09 -11.25 9.59
N ILE A 9 -8.71 -10.88 8.48
CA ILE A 9 -8.62 -9.52 7.95
C ILE A 9 -9.26 -8.59 8.98
N VAL A 10 -8.44 -7.77 9.61
CA VAL A 10 -8.94 -6.77 10.55
C VAL A 10 -9.53 -5.61 9.76
N GLY A 11 -10.81 -5.34 9.97
CA GLY A 11 -11.52 -4.28 9.28
C GLY A 11 -12.79 -3.83 9.98
N VAL A 12 -13.47 -2.88 9.35
CA VAL A 12 -14.77 -2.38 9.79
C VAL A 12 -15.70 -2.29 8.60
N ALA A 13 -16.95 -2.71 8.77
CA ALA A 13 -18.01 -2.52 7.80
C ALA A 13 -19.29 -2.09 8.48
N PHE A 14 -20.01 -1.19 7.82
CA PHE A 14 -21.26 -0.68 8.33
C PHE A 14 -22.18 -0.20 7.21
N LEU A 15 -23.45 -0.08 7.56
CA LEU A 15 -24.46 0.53 6.72
C LEU A 15 -24.77 1.93 7.24
N CYS A 16 -24.90 2.88 6.33
CA CYS A 16 -25.37 4.23 6.58
C CYS A 16 -26.64 4.52 5.76
N ASP A 17 -27.45 5.47 6.22
CA ASP A 17 -28.51 6.06 5.38
C ASP A 17 -27.91 7.01 4.33
N MET A 18 -28.73 7.50 3.39
CA MET A 18 -28.29 8.43 2.34
C MET A 18 -27.84 9.83 2.83
N HIS A 19 -27.92 10.07 4.14
CA HIS A 19 -27.38 11.26 4.81
C HIS A 19 -26.06 10.98 5.54
N GLY A 20 -25.54 9.75 5.47
CA GLY A 20 -24.32 9.34 6.15
C GLY A 20 -24.50 9.07 7.64
N ARG A 21 -25.73 8.83 8.11
CA ARG A 21 -25.95 8.38 9.49
C ARG A 21 -25.83 6.88 9.58
N LEU A 22 -25.11 6.39 10.58
CA LEU A 22 -24.94 4.97 10.84
C LEU A 22 -26.31 4.30 11.06
N ILE A 23 -26.60 3.24 10.33
CA ILE A 23 -27.75 2.36 10.57
C ILE A 23 -27.31 1.22 11.50
N ARG A 24 -26.26 0.49 11.12
CA ARG A 24 -25.69 -0.62 11.91
C ARG A 24 -24.27 -0.96 11.48
N PHE A 25 -23.48 -1.51 12.39
CA PHE A 25 -22.26 -2.22 12.05
C PHE A 25 -22.57 -3.62 11.54
N LEU A 26 -21.81 -4.06 10.55
CA LEU A 26 -21.81 -5.43 10.03
C LEU A 26 -20.60 -6.20 10.57
N ARG A 27 -19.48 -5.51 10.74
CA ARG A 27 -18.26 -6.00 11.41
C ARG A 27 -17.50 -4.81 11.97
N ASP A 28 -16.86 -4.99 13.12
CA ASP A 28 -16.08 -3.94 13.76
C ASP A 28 -14.92 -4.53 14.56
N ASP A 29 -13.83 -4.87 13.87
CA ASP A 29 -12.61 -5.34 14.51
C ASP A 29 -11.72 -4.16 14.97
N MET A 30 -12.11 -2.94 14.61
CA MET A 30 -11.37 -1.71 14.85
C MET A 30 -11.86 -0.93 16.08
N GLY A 31 -13.04 -1.26 16.61
CA GLY A 31 -13.64 -0.62 17.79
C GLY A 31 -14.35 0.70 17.48
N LEU A 32 -14.75 0.95 16.22
CA LEU A 32 -15.50 2.16 15.86
C LEU A 32 -16.86 2.22 16.56
N SER A 33 -17.45 1.08 16.87
CA SER A 33 -18.73 0.99 17.56
C SER A 33 -18.67 1.60 18.95
N GLU A 34 -17.51 1.67 19.62
CA GLU A 34 -17.37 2.33 20.93
C GLU A 34 -17.69 3.83 20.86
N LYS A 35 -17.38 4.47 19.73
CA LYS A 35 -17.52 5.92 19.51
C LYS A 35 -18.72 6.31 18.68
N LEU A 36 -19.20 5.40 17.83
CA LEU A 36 -20.28 5.67 16.88
C LEU A 36 -21.48 4.76 17.17
N ARG A 37 -22.65 5.37 17.32
CA ARG A 37 -23.92 4.69 17.56
C ARG A 37 -24.89 4.88 16.39
N PRO A 38 -25.83 3.94 16.17
CA PRO A 38 -26.88 4.12 15.17
C PRO A 38 -27.58 5.47 15.29
N GLY A 39 -27.86 6.10 14.15
CA GLY A 39 -28.43 7.46 14.01
C GLY A 39 -27.40 8.59 13.99
N GLN A 40 -26.16 8.33 14.40
CA GLN A 40 -25.08 9.34 14.40
C GLN A 40 -24.40 9.42 13.02
N PRO A 41 -23.98 10.62 12.58
CA PRO A 41 -23.16 10.77 11.39
C PRO A 41 -21.84 9.99 11.50
N PHE A 42 -21.54 9.09 10.55
CA PHE A 42 -20.34 8.25 10.62
C PHE A 42 -19.04 9.06 10.62
N ILE A 43 -19.09 10.27 10.05
CA ILE A 43 -17.98 11.23 10.03
C ILE A 43 -17.45 11.56 11.44
N MET A 44 -18.25 11.35 12.50
CA MET A 44 -17.83 11.55 13.89
C MET A 44 -16.79 10.53 14.36
N ALA A 45 -16.59 9.44 13.61
CA ALA A 45 -15.55 8.45 13.93
C ALA A 45 -14.14 8.93 13.56
N PHE A 46 -14.00 9.99 12.76
CA PHE A 46 -12.71 10.47 12.26
C PHE A 46 -12.21 11.70 13.03
N ASP A 47 -10.90 11.95 12.89
CA ASP A 47 -10.29 13.17 13.42
C ASP A 47 -10.66 14.42 12.59
N THR A 48 -10.38 15.60 13.14
CA THR A 48 -10.75 16.89 12.54
C THR A 48 -10.20 17.06 11.12
N GLU A 49 -8.98 16.58 10.86
CA GLU A 49 -8.35 16.66 9.53
C GLU A 49 -9.03 15.72 8.52
N SER A 50 -9.48 14.55 8.97
CA SER A 50 -10.16 13.57 8.11
C SER A 50 -11.66 13.82 7.96
N ILE A 51 -12.31 14.64 8.79
CA ILE A 51 -13.74 14.99 8.61
C ILE A 51 -13.99 15.56 7.20
N SER A 52 -13.13 16.47 6.73
CA SER A 52 -13.28 17.06 5.39
C SER A 52 -13.12 16.03 4.28
N LYS A 53 -12.20 15.07 4.45
CA LYS A 53 -12.02 13.95 3.51
C LYS A 53 -13.22 12.99 3.56
N ALA A 54 -13.74 12.70 4.74
CA ALA A 54 -14.90 11.82 4.94
C ALA A 54 -16.18 12.41 4.30
N PHE A 55 -16.37 13.73 4.35
CA PHE A 55 -17.46 14.41 3.62
C PHE A 55 -17.32 14.30 2.11
N LYS A 56 -16.11 14.45 1.57
CA LYS A 56 -15.84 14.28 0.15
C LYS A 56 -16.08 12.84 -0.29
N PHE A 57 -15.61 11.87 0.49
CA PHE A 57 -15.90 10.45 0.29
C PHE A 57 -17.41 10.18 0.26
N LEU A 58 -18.16 10.68 1.24
CA LEU A 58 -19.61 10.52 1.28
C LEU A 58 -20.30 11.12 0.05
N SER A 59 -19.86 12.31 -0.36
CA SER A 59 -20.39 13.01 -1.54
C SER A 59 -20.09 12.23 -2.82
N GLU A 60 -18.90 11.64 -2.92
CA GLU A 60 -18.46 10.79 -4.02
C GLU A 60 -19.34 9.53 -4.13
N VAL A 61 -19.53 8.81 -3.02
CA VAL A 61 -20.41 7.61 -2.98
C VAL A 61 -21.83 7.96 -3.42
N LYS A 62 -22.34 9.12 -2.99
CA LYS A 62 -23.70 9.57 -3.33
C LYS A 62 -23.84 10.02 -4.78
N ALA A 63 -22.86 10.72 -5.32
CA ALA A 63 -22.90 11.27 -6.68
C ALA A 63 -22.62 10.19 -7.73
N ASN A 64 -21.63 9.33 -7.47
CA ASN A 64 -21.11 8.38 -8.45
C ASN A 64 -21.51 6.93 -8.16
N GLY A 65 -22.24 6.69 -7.07
CA GLY A 65 -22.68 5.36 -6.65
C GLY A 65 -21.58 4.52 -5.99
N THR A 66 -20.31 4.85 -6.20
CA THR A 66 -19.14 4.17 -5.64
C THR A 66 -18.05 5.17 -5.28
N ALA A 67 -17.26 4.85 -4.25
CA ALA A 67 -15.99 5.51 -3.98
C ALA A 67 -14.98 4.47 -3.46
N PHE A 68 -13.74 4.54 -3.93
CA PHE A 68 -12.70 3.57 -3.60
C PHE A 68 -11.41 4.26 -3.19
N ASP A 69 -10.61 3.56 -2.38
CA ASP A 69 -9.26 3.96 -1.99
C ASP A 69 -9.17 5.33 -1.30
N TRP A 70 -10.16 5.64 -0.45
CA TRP A 70 -10.14 6.85 0.37
C TRP A 70 -9.41 6.62 1.67
N GLU A 71 -8.31 7.33 1.90
CA GLU A 71 -7.55 7.27 3.14
C GLU A 71 -8.13 8.22 4.19
N LEU A 72 -8.66 7.65 5.28
CA LEU A 72 -9.23 8.39 6.40
C LEU A 72 -8.57 7.96 7.70
N CYS A 73 -8.24 8.93 8.56
CA CYS A 73 -7.65 8.64 9.85
C CYS A 73 -8.74 8.41 10.91
N VAL A 74 -8.70 7.25 11.55
CA VAL A 74 -9.58 6.89 12.65
C VAL A 74 -8.80 7.00 13.95
N MET A 75 -9.39 7.70 14.92
CA MET A 75 -8.80 7.83 16.25
C MET A 75 -9.09 6.59 17.08
N LYS A 76 -8.06 5.83 17.48
CA LYS A 76 -8.17 4.72 18.44
C LYS A 76 -7.36 5.06 19.69
N GLY A 77 -8.04 5.41 20.78
CA GLY A 77 -7.39 5.97 21.96
C GLY A 77 -6.63 7.27 21.64
N HIS A 78 -5.30 7.24 21.81
CA HIS A 78 -4.38 8.35 21.51
C HIS A 78 -3.68 8.24 20.15
N ALA A 79 -3.89 7.16 19.40
CA ALA A 79 -3.25 6.94 18.09
C ALA A 79 -4.24 7.24 16.95
N CYS A 80 -3.73 7.88 15.89
CA CYS A 80 -4.44 8.07 14.63
C CYS A 80 -3.98 6.94 13.69
N GLU A 81 -4.90 6.04 13.32
CA GLU A 81 -4.62 4.98 12.36
C GLU A 81 -5.26 5.32 11.01
N VAL A 82 -4.45 5.31 9.94
CA VAL A 82 -4.96 5.49 8.57
C VAL A 82 -5.59 4.20 8.09
N LEU A 83 -6.84 4.28 7.64
CA LEU A 83 -7.55 3.18 7.01
C LEU A 83 -7.92 3.57 5.57
N HIS A 84 -7.91 2.59 4.68
CA HIS A 84 -8.47 2.69 3.34
C HIS A 84 -9.94 2.36 3.39
N PHE A 85 -10.77 3.23 2.82
CA PHE A 85 -12.22 3.08 2.74
C PHE A 85 -12.70 2.89 1.31
N ALA A 86 -13.72 2.05 1.19
CA ALA A 86 -14.56 1.93 0.01
C ALA A 86 -16.03 2.06 0.41
N GLY A 87 -16.82 2.65 -0.47
CA GLY A 87 -18.25 2.87 -0.27
C GLY A 87 -19.04 2.58 -1.52
N TYR A 88 -20.26 2.07 -1.34
CA TYR A 88 -21.21 1.80 -2.40
C TYR A 88 -22.60 2.27 -1.99
N ALA A 89 -23.29 2.97 -2.89
CA ALA A 89 -24.67 3.36 -2.71
C ALA A 89 -25.62 2.24 -3.17
N MET A 90 -26.50 1.85 -2.27
CA MET A 90 -27.68 1.03 -2.53
C MET A 90 -28.92 1.95 -2.60
N PRO A 91 -30.09 1.45 -3.06
CA PRO A 91 -31.28 2.30 -3.26
C PRO A 91 -31.65 3.18 -2.06
N ASP A 92 -31.56 2.65 -0.84
CA ASP A 92 -31.98 3.35 0.40
C ASP A 92 -30.85 3.53 1.43
N SER A 93 -29.63 3.08 1.11
CA SER A 93 -28.52 3.07 2.09
C SER A 93 -27.17 3.06 1.38
N MET A 94 -26.10 3.24 2.14
CA MET A 94 -24.74 3.06 1.65
C MET A 94 -24.03 1.99 2.49
N PHE A 95 -23.30 1.12 1.81
CA PHE A 95 -22.39 0.17 2.43
C PHE A 95 -20.99 0.73 2.41
N ILE A 96 -20.35 0.78 3.56
CA ILE A 96 -19.01 1.33 3.73
C ILE A 96 -18.14 0.27 4.39
N VAL A 97 -16.94 0.10 3.85
CA VAL A 97 -15.91 -0.83 4.32
C VAL A 97 -14.61 -0.07 4.52
N GLY A 98 -13.90 -0.38 5.61
CA GLY A 98 -12.57 0.13 5.91
C GLY A 98 -11.62 -0.98 6.35
N SER A 99 -10.38 -0.92 5.91
CA SER A 99 -9.29 -1.81 6.37
C SER A 99 -7.94 -1.08 6.36
N LYS A 100 -6.93 -1.65 7.02
CA LYS A 100 -5.57 -1.10 7.10
C LYS A 100 -4.86 -1.09 5.76
N THR A 101 -5.26 -1.94 4.83
CA THR A 101 -4.66 -2.06 3.50
C THR A 101 -5.73 -2.06 2.42
N ARG A 102 -5.36 -1.63 1.21
CA ARG A 102 -6.23 -1.68 0.03
C ARG A 102 -6.69 -3.11 -0.29
N SER A 103 -5.78 -4.08 -0.20
CA SER A 103 -6.09 -5.49 -0.39
C SER A 103 -7.05 -6.02 0.69
N GLY A 104 -6.89 -5.55 1.93
CA GLY A 104 -7.80 -5.86 3.03
C GLY A 104 -9.23 -5.42 2.75
N VAL A 105 -9.44 -4.23 2.17
CA VAL A 105 -10.78 -3.75 1.77
C VAL A 105 -11.44 -4.71 0.77
N ILE A 106 -10.70 -5.22 -0.22
CA ILE A 106 -11.23 -6.14 -1.24
C ILE A 106 -11.65 -7.45 -0.61
N GLN A 107 -10.74 -8.06 0.14
CA GLN A 107 -10.96 -9.37 0.75
C GLN A 107 -12.09 -9.28 1.80
N PHE A 108 -12.20 -8.14 2.50
CA PHE A 108 -13.31 -7.88 3.43
C PHE A 108 -14.65 -7.65 2.73
N CYS A 109 -14.66 -6.96 1.58
CA CYS A 109 -15.84 -6.88 0.72
C CYS A 109 -16.26 -8.28 0.23
N GLU A 110 -15.32 -9.14 -0.17
CA GLU A 110 -15.60 -10.52 -0.61
C GLU A 110 -16.19 -11.37 0.51
N GLU A 111 -15.68 -11.25 1.74
CA GLU A 111 -16.20 -11.96 2.92
C GLU A 111 -17.61 -11.51 3.31
N LEU A 112 -17.88 -10.20 3.29
CA LEU A 112 -19.16 -9.65 3.72
C LEU A 112 -20.26 -9.69 2.65
N MET A 113 -19.89 -9.77 1.37
CA MET A 113 -20.82 -9.90 0.24
C MET A 113 -21.39 -11.30 0.04
N ILE A 114 -21.07 -12.26 0.90
CA ILE A 114 -21.70 -13.59 0.90
C ILE A 114 -23.21 -13.53 1.22
N ILE A 115 -23.73 -12.37 1.68
CA ILE A 115 -25.06 -12.26 2.30
C ILE A 115 -26.15 -11.62 1.40
N ASN A 116 -25.85 -11.05 0.21
CA ASN A 116 -26.93 -10.42 -0.60
C ASN A 116 -26.82 -10.63 -2.13
N ASN A 117 -27.98 -10.83 -2.75
CA ASN A 117 -28.27 -11.31 -4.12
C ASN A 117 -27.75 -10.37 -5.25
N GLU A 118 -27.78 -10.87 -6.51
CA GLU A 118 -27.42 -10.28 -7.83
C GLU A 118 -26.74 -8.89 -7.93
N GLN A 119 -27.23 -7.86 -7.23
CA GLN A 119 -26.60 -6.53 -7.17
C GLN A 119 -25.17 -6.58 -6.57
N ALA A 120 -24.88 -7.53 -5.68
CA ALA A 120 -23.52 -7.72 -5.15
C ALA A 120 -22.52 -8.23 -6.20
N ASN A 121 -22.99 -8.94 -7.25
CA ASN A 121 -22.12 -9.41 -8.33
C ASN A 121 -21.63 -8.25 -9.21
N SER A 122 -22.49 -7.28 -9.49
CA SER A 122 -22.12 -6.08 -10.25
C SER A 122 -21.12 -5.22 -9.49
N VAL A 123 -21.30 -5.08 -8.17
CA VAL A 123 -20.32 -4.40 -7.32
C VAL A 123 -19.00 -5.16 -7.25
N ARG A 124 -19.02 -6.50 -7.16
CA ARG A 124 -17.81 -7.33 -7.24
C ARG A 124 -17.05 -7.10 -8.54
N ALA A 125 -17.75 -7.04 -9.67
CA ALA A 125 -17.15 -6.79 -10.97
C ALA A 125 -16.56 -5.37 -11.05
N LEU A 126 -17.30 -4.34 -10.61
CA LEU A 126 -16.84 -2.95 -10.61
C LEU A 126 -15.66 -2.70 -9.65
N MET A 127 -15.70 -3.27 -8.45
CA MET A 127 -14.56 -3.26 -7.50
C MET A 127 -13.34 -3.90 -8.13
N LYS A 128 -13.50 -5.10 -8.70
CA LYS A 128 -12.39 -5.83 -9.31
C LYS A 128 -11.85 -5.10 -10.53
N GLU A 129 -12.68 -4.54 -11.41
CA GLU A 129 -12.26 -3.87 -12.65
C GLU A 129 -11.55 -2.54 -12.37
N GLN A 130 -12.10 -1.71 -11.48
CA GLN A 130 -11.52 -0.40 -11.15
C GLN A 130 -10.22 -0.54 -10.35
N ILE A 131 -10.15 -1.55 -9.49
CA ILE A 131 -8.93 -1.88 -8.76
C ILE A 131 -7.95 -2.64 -9.65
N SER A 132 -8.39 -3.42 -10.65
CA SER A 132 -7.50 -4.05 -11.65
C SER A 132 -6.88 -3.01 -12.58
N ALA A 133 -7.62 -1.95 -12.92
CA ALA A 133 -7.08 -0.77 -13.59
C ALA A 133 -6.00 -0.08 -12.74
N SER A 134 -6.13 -0.10 -11.40
CA SER A 134 -5.09 0.34 -10.45
C SER A 134 -4.02 -0.73 -10.14
N HIS A 135 -4.29 -2.03 -10.27
CA HIS A 135 -3.33 -3.13 -10.12
C HIS A 135 -2.42 -3.23 -11.33
N GLY A 136 -2.89 -2.87 -12.52
CA GLY A 136 -2.04 -2.66 -13.68
C GLY A 136 -0.97 -1.59 -13.43
N GLN A 137 -1.25 -0.60 -12.57
CA GLN A 137 -0.23 0.34 -12.08
C GLN A 137 0.57 -0.22 -10.90
N ASN A 138 -0.03 -0.94 -9.95
CA ASN A 138 0.68 -1.44 -8.76
C ASN A 138 1.57 -2.68 -9.00
N GLU A 139 1.23 -3.62 -9.89
CA GLU A 139 2.15 -4.70 -10.30
C GLU A 139 3.29 -4.16 -11.16
N VAL A 140 3.01 -3.16 -12.00
CA VAL A 140 4.02 -2.47 -12.80
C VAL A 140 4.91 -1.60 -11.91
N GLU A 141 4.36 -0.88 -10.94
CA GLU A 141 5.09 -0.06 -9.97
C GLU A 141 5.88 -0.91 -8.98
N LYS A 142 5.34 -2.05 -8.51
CA LYS A 142 6.08 -3.03 -7.71
C LYS A 142 7.19 -3.70 -8.53
N LYS A 143 6.95 -4.09 -9.78
CA LYS A 143 8.00 -4.57 -10.69
C LYS A 143 9.05 -3.50 -10.97
N TYR A 144 8.66 -2.25 -11.18
CA TYR A 144 9.58 -1.14 -11.37
C TYR A 144 10.41 -0.87 -10.11
N TYR A 145 9.83 -0.94 -8.92
CA TYR A 145 10.57 -0.81 -7.66
C TYR A 145 11.51 -1.99 -7.41
N GLU A 146 11.10 -3.22 -7.72
CA GLU A 146 11.93 -4.42 -7.65
C GLU A 146 13.09 -4.35 -8.67
N GLU A 147 12.83 -3.89 -9.89
CA GLU A 147 13.85 -3.65 -10.91
C GLU A 147 14.79 -2.51 -10.51
N LEU A 148 14.29 -1.39 -9.97
CA LEU A 148 15.12 -0.28 -9.51
C LEU A 148 16.05 -0.71 -8.37
N THR A 149 15.54 -1.53 -7.45
CA THR A 149 16.31 -2.07 -6.32
C THR A 149 17.36 -3.08 -6.80
N ARG A 150 17.00 -3.95 -7.76
CA ARG A 150 17.95 -4.87 -8.40
C ARG A 150 19.05 -4.09 -9.14
N LEU A 151 18.67 -3.10 -9.94
CA LEU A 151 19.61 -2.28 -10.69
C LEU A 151 20.55 -1.49 -9.77
N ASN A 152 20.04 -0.99 -8.65
CA ASN A 152 20.85 -0.29 -7.66
C ASN A 152 21.88 -1.23 -7.01
N ASN A 153 21.46 -2.45 -6.65
CA ASN A 153 22.38 -3.47 -6.12
C ASN A 153 23.43 -3.87 -7.17
N ASP A 154 23.05 -4.02 -8.43
CA ASP A 154 23.98 -4.35 -9.52
C ASP A 154 24.97 -3.21 -9.78
N LEU A 155 24.52 -1.96 -9.73
CA LEU A 155 25.38 -0.78 -9.83
C LEU A 155 26.35 -0.69 -8.66
N GLU A 156 25.89 -0.94 -7.43
CA GLU A 156 26.76 -0.96 -6.25
C GLU A 156 27.83 -2.07 -6.35
N ILE A 157 27.45 -3.24 -6.87
CA ILE A 157 28.39 -4.35 -7.13
C ILE A 157 29.41 -3.94 -8.20
N ILE A 158 28.96 -3.36 -9.32
CA ILE A 158 29.84 -2.91 -10.41
C ILE A 158 30.81 -1.83 -9.92
N GLN A 159 30.33 -0.87 -9.12
CA GLN A 159 31.16 0.19 -8.57
C GLN A 159 32.26 -0.38 -7.66
N ARG A 160 31.94 -1.33 -6.77
CA ARG A 160 32.95 -2.02 -5.94
C ARG A 160 33.94 -2.82 -6.78
N GLN A 161 33.49 -3.46 -7.86
CA GLN A 161 34.38 -4.17 -8.78
C GLN A 161 35.33 -3.22 -9.51
N LEU A 162 34.84 -2.05 -9.91
CA LEU A 162 35.64 -1.01 -10.56
C LEU A 162 36.70 -0.43 -9.61
N GLU A 163 36.31 -0.14 -8.37
CA GLU A 163 37.25 0.30 -7.31
C GLU A 163 38.35 -0.73 -7.08
N LYS A 164 37.97 -2.02 -7.01
CA LYS A 164 38.94 -3.10 -6.88
C LYS A 164 39.89 -3.18 -8.08
N LYS A 165 39.37 -3.00 -9.30
CA LYS A 165 40.18 -3.00 -10.53
C LYS A 165 41.13 -1.80 -10.60
N ASN A 166 40.70 -0.63 -10.15
CA ASN A 166 41.56 0.54 -10.04
C ASN A 166 42.70 0.28 -9.06
N LEU A 167 42.42 -0.30 -7.89
CA LEU A 167 43.44 -0.65 -6.91
C LEU A 167 44.44 -1.69 -7.46
N GLU A 168 43.96 -2.70 -8.18
CA GLU A 168 44.82 -3.70 -8.84
C GLU A 168 45.74 -3.05 -9.90
N LEU A 169 45.21 -2.11 -10.69
CA LEU A 169 46.00 -1.37 -11.68
C LEU A 169 47.04 -0.47 -11.03
N GLU A 170 46.69 0.28 -9.99
CA GLU A 170 47.63 1.12 -9.24
C GLU A 170 48.78 0.29 -8.65
N ASN A 171 48.47 -0.86 -8.08
CA ASN A 171 49.47 -1.79 -7.56
C ASN A 171 50.39 -2.33 -8.67
N ALA A 172 49.83 -2.68 -9.83
CA ALA A 172 50.62 -3.13 -10.98
C ALA A 172 51.53 -2.03 -11.53
N TYR A 173 51.05 -0.78 -11.62
CA TYR A 173 51.84 0.38 -12.02
C TYR A 173 53.00 0.64 -11.04
N ALA A 174 52.72 0.61 -9.73
CA ALA A 174 53.74 0.79 -8.70
C ALA A 174 54.83 -0.29 -8.77
N ALA A 175 54.44 -1.55 -8.97
CA ALA A 175 55.39 -2.66 -9.14
C ALA A 175 56.23 -2.53 -10.40
N LEU A 176 55.64 -2.06 -11.50
CA LEU A 176 56.35 -1.84 -12.77
C LEU A 176 57.38 -0.70 -12.65
N GLN A 177 57.03 0.40 -11.98
CA GLN A 177 57.96 1.50 -11.70
C GLN A 177 59.14 1.03 -10.85
N LEU A 178 58.87 0.28 -9.78
CA LEU A 178 59.92 -0.30 -8.93
C LEU A 178 60.85 -1.24 -9.71
N ALA A 179 60.33 -2.00 -10.67
CA ALA A 179 61.14 -2.86 -11.53
C ALA A 179 61.99 -2.05 -12.52
N GLN A 180 61.44 -0.99 -13.12
CA GLN A 180 62.18 -0.08 -13.99
C GLN A 180 63.32 0.64 -13.24
N GLU A 181 63.06 1.15 -12.04
CA GLU A 181 64.08 1.81 -11.22
C GLU A 181 65.24 0.88 -10.88
N LYS A 182 64.94 -0.39 -10.55
CA LYS A 182 65.97 -1.40 -10.29
C LYS A 182 66.79 -1.75 -11.53
N LEU A 183 66.16 -1.83 -12.70
CA LEU A 183 66.86 -2.08 -13.97
C LEU A 183 67.81 -0.93 -14.32
N VAL A 184 67.35 0.32 -14.21
CA VAL A 184 68.17 1.52 -14.46
C VAL A 184 69.34 1.62 -13.47
N GLN A 185 69.14 1.22 -12.21
CA GLN A 185 70.23 1.14 -11.23
C GLN A 185 71.23 0.02 -11.55
N SER A 186 70.77 -1.13 -12.04
CA SER A 186 71.65 -2.24 -12.43
C SER A 186 72.49 -1.92 -13.67
N GLU A 187 71.93 -1.19 -14.64
CA GLU A 187 72.68 -0.71 -15.82
C GLU A 187 73.71 0.36 -15.46
N LYS A 188 73.42 1.23 -14.49
CA LYS A 188 74.38 2.22 -13.96
C LYS A 188 75.50 1.61 -13.11
N MET A 189 75.32 0.41 -12.55
CA MET A 189 76.37 -0.30 -11.80
C MET A 189 77.23 -1.21 -12.70
N ALA A 190 76.76 -1.52 -13.90
CA ALA A 190 77.47 -2.35 -14.88
C ALA A 190 78.30 -1.53 -15.90
N SER A 191 78.24 -0.20 -15.84
CA SER A 191 78.96 0.75 -16.70
C SER A 191 79.94 1.60 -15.90
#